data_AF-A0A5D0MGW1-F1
#
_entry.id   AF-A0A5D0MGW1-F1
#
_cell.length_a   1.000
_cell.length_b   1.000
_cell.length_c   1.000
_cell.angle_alpha   90.00
_cell.angle_beta   90.00
_cell.angle_gamma   90.00
#
_symmetry.space_group_name_H-M   'P 1'
#
loop_
_entity.id
_entity.type
_entity.pdbx_description
1 polymer ?
#
loop_
_entity_poly.entity_id
_entity_poly.type
_entity_poly.pdbx_seq_one_letter_code
_entity_poly.pdbx_strand_id
1 'polypeptide(L)'
;MEPVKLKNNIYWVGGIDWDLRNFHGYLTQRGSTYNAYLIIDDKITLIDTVKHYLSDEMFERISKVIDPKKIDYLISNHVEMDHSGSIPYIMKKAPNATIIASPNGVKGLKKHYGNDYNYKEVKTGETLNIG
;
A
#
# COMPACT_ATOMS: atom_id res chain seq x y z
N MET A 1 -5.48 8.59 -13.78
CA MET A 1 -6.86 8.83 -13.26
C MET A 1 -6.79 9.71 -11.99
N GLU A 2 -7.87 10.37 -11.60
CA GLU A 2 -7.90 11.16 -10.35
C GLU A 2 -7.95 10.26 -9.10
N PRO A 3 -7.33 10.65 -7.96
CA PRO A 3 -7.61 10.03 -6.67
C PRO A 3 -9.06 10.30 -6.26
N VAL A 4 -9.70 9.34 -5.60
CA VAL A 4 -11.08 9.52 -5.13
C VAL A 4 -11.06 9.92 -3.66
N LYS A 5 -11.49 11.15 -3.35
CA LYS A 5 -11.65 11.60 -1.96
C LYS A 5 -12.84 10.87 -1.33
N LEU A 6 -12.56 10.04 -0.32
CA LEU A 6 -13.58 9.27 0.41
C LEU A 6 -14.10 10.06 1.61
N LYS A 7 -13.20 10.76 2.31
CA LYS A 7 -13.49 11.64 3.44
C LYS A 7 -12.46 12.77 3.44
N ASN A 8 -12.64 13.77 4.29
CA ASN A 8 -11.57 14.71 4.59
C ASN A 8 -10.29 13.94 4.95
N ASN A 9 -9.22 14.28 4.23
CA ASN A 9 -7.88 13.71 4.37
C ASN A 9 -7.74 12.21 4.10
N ILE A 10 -8.75 11.54 3.54
CA ILE A 10 -8.70 10.11 3.19
C ILE A 10 -9.04 9.94 1.71
N TYR A 11 -8.10 9.36 0.97
CA TYR A 11 -8.17 9.21 -0.48
C TYR A 11 -7.98 7.75 -0.87
N TRP A 12 -8.79 7.27 -1.81
CA TRP A 12 -8.48 6.06 -2.54
C TRP A 12 -7.45 6.36 -3.62
N VAL A 13 -6.36 5.59 -3.62
CA VAL A 13 -5.22 5.73 -4.53
C VAL A 13 -4.85 4.39 -5.19
N GLY A 14 -5.71 3.37 -5.07
CA GLY A 14 -5.49 2.02 -5.60
C GLY A 14 -5.38 1.94 -7.13
N GLY A 15 -5.43 0.72 -7.66
CA GLY A 15 -5.35 0.42 -9.10
C GLY A 15 -6.56 -0.36 -9.58
N ILE A 16 -6.95 -0.16 -10.83
CA ILE A 16 -8.07 -0.88 -11.45
C ILE A 16 -7.52 -1.83 -12.51
N ASP A 17 -7.73 -3.13 -12.31
CA ASP A 17 -7.30 -4.16 -13.24
C ASP A 17 -8.49 -4.65 -14.07
N TRP A 18 -8.79 -3.90 -15.13
CA TRP A 18 -9.88 -4.22 -16.05
C TRP A 18 -9.63 -5.50 -16.85
N ASP A 19 -8.36 -5.91 -17.01
CA ASP A 19 -7.94 -7.00 -17.89
C ASP A 19 -7.72 -8.31 -17.15
N LEU A 20 -7.68 -8.30 -15.82
CA LEU A 20 -7.63 -9.51 -15.01
C LEU A 20 -8.80 -10.44 -15.33
N ARG A 21 -8.52 -11.65 -15.81
CA ARG A 21 -9.54 -12.69 -16.06
C ARG A 21 -9.37 -13.92 -15.18
N ASN A 22 -8.15 -14.24 -14.78
CA ASN A 22 -7.85 -15.32 -13.86
C ASN A 22 -7.03 -14.78 -12.70
N PHE A 23 -7.58 -14.89 -11.50
CA PHE A 23 -6.97 -14.43 -10.27
C PHE A 23 -6.88 -15.59 -9.28
N HIS A 24 -5.71 -16.23 -9.22
CA HIS A 24 -5.45 -17.36 -8.32
C HIS A 24 -6.47 -18.50 -8.48
N GLY A 25 -6.88 -18.77 -9.72
CA GLY A 25 -7.90 -19.78 -10.05
C GLY A 25 -9.34 -19.27 -10.05
N TYR A 26 -9.59 -18.02 -9.62
CA TYR A 26 -10.90 -17.38 -9.75
C TYR A 26 -11.08 -16.71 -11.11
N LEU A 27 -12.24 -16.90 -11.71
CA LEU A 27 -12.62 -16.19 -12.92
C LEU A 27 -13.14 -14.78 -12.59
N THR A 28 -12.46 -13.74 -13.08
CA THR A 28 -12.82 -12.32 -12.86
C THR A 28 -13.25 -11.67 -14.17
N GLN A 29 -14.42 -12.03 -14.70
CA GLN A 29 -14.89 -11.54 -16.02
C GLN A 29 -14.99 -10.01 -16.13
N ARG A 30 -15.15 -9.32 -15.00
CA ARG A 30 -15.29 -7.86 -14.90
C ARG A 30 -14.03 -7.17 -14.40
N GLY A 31 -12.89 -7.87 -14.37
CA GLY A 31 -11.67 -7.38 -13.75
C GLY A 31 -11.74 -7.42 -12.23
N SER A 32 -10.83 -6.69 -11.59
CA SER A 32 -10.78 -6.48 -10.14
C SER A 32 -10.17 -5.11 -9.82
N THR A 33 -10.12 -4.76 -8.54
CA THR A 33 -9.45 -3.57 -8.01
C THR A 33 -8.49 -3.97 -6.90
N TYR A 34 -7.34 -3.31 -6.86
CA TYR A 34 -6.41 -3.40 -5.73
C TYR A 34 -6.50 -2.08 -4.98
N ASN A 35 -7.18 -2.10 -3.84
CA ASN A 35 -7.51 -0.87 -3.11
C ASN A 35 -6.38 -0.50 -2.16
N ALA A 36 -5.84 0.71 -2.35
CA ALA A 36 -4.89 1.34 -1.44
C ALA A 36 -5.45 2.69 -1.01
N TYR A 37 -5.17 3.11 0.23
CA TYR A 37 -5.73 4.32 0.81
C TYR A 37 -4.64 5.22 1.36
N LEU A 38 -4.70 6.50 1.04
CA LEU A 38 -3.77 7.52 1.52
C LEU A 38 -4.47 8.39 2.56
N ILE A 39 -3.89 8.44 3.76
CA ILE A 39 -4.36 9.26 4.89
C ILE A 39 -3.37 10.41 5.09
N ILE A 40 -3.90 11.63 5.08
CA ILE A 40 -3.14 12.87 5.27
C ILE A 40 -3.33 13.37 6.70
N ASP A 41 -2.27 13.25 7.48
CA ASP A 41 -2.22 13.70 8.88
C ASP A 41 -0.78 14.13 9.21
N ASP A 42 -0.45 14.34 10.48
CA ASP A 42 0.93 14.63 10.93
C ASP A 42 1.94 13.56 10.46
N LYS A 43 1.48 12.31 10.33
CA LYS A 43 2.17 11.18 9.69
C LYS A 43 1.40 10.71 8.47
N ILE A 44 1.96 10.97 7.29
CA ILE A 44 1.34 10.55 6.03
C ILE A 44 1.39 9.03 5.94
N THR A 45 0.22 8.42 5.88
CA THR A 45 0.07 6.96 5.99
C THR A 45 -0.58 6.40 4.74
N LEU A 46 0.11 5.45 4.10
CA LEU A 46 -0.42 4.64 3.01
C LEU A 46 -0.87 3.28 3.58
N ILE A 47 -2.10 2.89 3.30
CA ILE A 47 -2.67 1.58 3.63
C ILE A 47 -2.68 0.71 2.39
N ASP A 48 -1.98 -0.42 2.50
CA ASP A 48 -1.71 -1.40 1.46
C ASP A 48 -1.08 -0.81 0.19
N THR A 49 -0.74 -1.68 -0.74
CA THR A 49 -0.28 -1.30 -2.07
C THR A 49 -1.08 -2.05 -3.12
N VAL A 50 -0.63 -1.98 -4.37
CA VAL A 50 -1.25 -2.67 -5.49
C VAL A 50 -0.33 -3.76 -6.01
N LYS A 51 -0.84 -4.54 -6.95
CA LYS A 51 -0.01 -5.46 -7.73
C LYS A 51 1.03 -4.68 -8.53
N HIS A 52 2.24 -5.21 -8.62
CA HIS A 52 3.42 -4.48 -9.11
C HIS A 52 3.24 -3.71 -10.43
N TYR A 53 2.50 -4.26 -11.40
CA TYR A 53 2.27 -3.62 -12.71
C TYR A 53 1.27 -2.46 -12.68
N LEU A 54 0.59 -2.20 -11.56
CA LEU A 54 -0.28 -1.04 -11.35
C LEU A 54 0.39 0.02 -10.47
N SER A 55 1.67 -0.16 -10.11
CA SER A 55 2.40 0.77 -9.25
C SER A 55 2.40 2.19 -9.80
N ASP A 56 2.62 2.37 -11.10
CA ASP A 56 2.61 3.69 -11.74
C ASP A 56 1.25 4.38 -11.64
N GLU A 57 0.15 3.62 -11.78
CA GLU A 57 -1.21 4.14 -11.66
C GLU A 57 -1.49 4.62 -10.22
N MET A 58 -1.05 3.85 -9.23
CA MET A 58 -1.13 4.24 -7.81
C MET A 58 -0.29 5.49 -7.52
N PHE A 59 0.94 5.56 -8.04
CA PHE A 59 1.80 6.73 -7.85
C PHE A 59 1.29 7.99 -8.55
N GLU A 60 0.64 7.86 -9.71
CA GLU A 60 -0.02 8.98 -10.37
C GLU A 60 -1.08 9.59 -9.43
N ARG A 61 -1.88 8.74 -8.78
CA ARG A 61 -2.91 9.18 -7.83
C ARG A 61 -2.32 9.78 -6.56
N ILE A 62 -1.32 9.13 -5.96
CA ILE A 62 -0.64 9.65 -4.76
C ILE A 62 -0.03 11.03 -5.05
N SER A 63 0.65 11.18 -6.19
CA SER A 63 1.36 12.42 -6.56
C SER A 63 0.44 13.62 -6.78
N LYS A 64 -0.86 13.38 -7.03
CA LYS A 64 -1.88 14.43 -7.11
C LYS A 64 -2.34 14.91 -5.74
N VAL A 65 -2.10 14.14 -4.68
CA VAL A 65 -2.45 14.49 -3.29
C VAL A 65 -1.23 15.05 -2.55
N ILE A 66 -0.09 14.36 -2.60
CA ILE A 66 1.17 14.72 -1.91
C ILE A 66 2.40 14.26 -2.69
N ASP A 67 3.58 14.79 -2.37
CA ASP A 67 4.86 14.22 -2.84
C ASP A 67 5.05 12.83 -2.20
N PRO A 68 5.14 11.72 -2.98
CA PRO A 68 5.29 10.37 -2.46
C PRO A 68 6.46 10.20 -1.48
N LYS A 69 7.51 11.03 -1.57
CA LYS A 69 8.65 11.00 -0.63
C LYS A 69 8.25 11.31 0.81
N LYS A 70 7.10 11.95 1.02
CA LYS A 70 6.61 12.34 2.34
C LYS A 70 5.84 11.24 3.05
N ILE A 71 5.65 10.06 2.45
CA ILE A 71 5.00 8.93 3.12
C ILE A 71 5.88 8.52 4.31
N ASP A 72 5.32 8.64 5.52
CA ASP A 72 5.97 8.24 6.77
C ASP A 72 5.72 6.77 7.07
N TYR A 73 4.49 6.30 6.85
CA TYR A 73 4.05 4.94 7.17
C TYR A 73 3.45 4.23 5.98
N LEU A 74 3.84 2.97 5.80
CA LEU A 74 3.20 2.01 4.92
C LEU A 74 2.62 0.88 5.77
N ILE A 75 1.30 0.88 5.95
CA ILE A 75 0.60 -0.22 6.61
C ILE A 75 0.38 -1.33 5.58
N SER A 76 0.89 -2.54 5.86
CA SER A 76 0.64 -3.73 5.06
C SER A 76 -0.21 -4.71 5.86
N ASN A 77 -1.48 -4.81 5.47
CA ASN A 77 -2.46 -5.67 6.13
C ASN A 77 -2.27 -7.14 5.76
N HIS A 78 -1.88 -7.40 4.50
CA HIS A 78 -1.68 -8.73 3.96
C HIS A 78 -0.38 -8.82 3.15
N VAL A 79 0.25 -9.99 3.17
CA VAL A 79 1.58 -10.21 2.58
C VAL A 79 1.54 -10.60 1.12
N GLU A 80 0.38 -11.02 0.61
CA GLU A 80 0.23 -11.50 -0.76
C GLU A 80 0.48 -10.38 -1.78
N MET A 81 1.15 -10.73 -2.89
CA MET A 81 1.78 -9.77 -3.80
C MET A 81 0.80 -8.98 -4.68
N ASP A 82 -0.49 -9.28 -4.58
CA ASP A 82 -1.57 -8.45 -5.11
C ASP A 82 -1.82 -7.18 -4.27
N HIS A 83 -1.44 -7.20 -2.99
CA HIS A 83 -1.50 -6.06 -2.07
C HIS A 83 -0.13 -5.55 -1.62
N SER A 84 0.90 -6.40 -1.65
CA SER A 84 2.26 -6.06 -1.23
C SER A 84 3.24 -5.88 -2.40
N GLY A 85 2.84 -6.24 -3.61
CA GLY A 85 3.71 -6.31 -4.79
C GLY A 85 4.40 -5.00 -5.16
N SER A 86 3.84 -3.86 -4.76
CA SER A 86 4.42 -2.54 -4.99
C SER A 86 5.26 -1.99 -3.84
N ILE A 87 5.44 -2.72 -2.72
CA ILE A 87 6.27 -2.29 -1.59
C ILE A 87 7.70 -1.89 -2.01
N PRO A 88 8.43 -2.65 -2.85
CA PRO A 88 9.77 -2.24 -3.29
C PRO A 88 9.78 -0.89 -4.01
N TYR A 89 8.72 -0.57 -4.74
CA TYR A 89 8.58 0.72 -5.44
C TYR A 89 8.30 1.86 -4.46
N ILE A 90 7.48 1.61 -3.44
CA ILE A 90 7.27 2.56 -2.33
C ILE A 90 8.60 2.84 -1.63
N MET A 91 9.37 1.81 -1.26
CA MET A 91 10.65 1.98 -0.58
C MET A 91 11.71 2.69 -1.43
N LYS A 92 11.64 2.57 -2.77
CA LYS A 92 12.49 3.36 -3.67
C LYS A 92 12.13 4.85 -3.69
N LYS A 93 10.84 5.19 -3.55
CA LYS A 93 10.33 6.57 -3.60
C LYS A 93 10.33 7.25 -2.24
N ALA A 94 10.04 6.51 -1.17
CA ALA A 94 9.96 6.95 0.21
C ALA A 94 10.88 6.06 1.08
N PRO A 95 12.21 6.19 0.94
CA PRO A 95 13.17 5.31 1.63
C PRO A 95 13.15 5.44 3.16
N ASN A 96 12.57 6.52 3.69
CA ASN A 96 12.44 6.76 5.12
C ASN A 96 11.12 6.22 5.71
N ALA A 97 10.22 5.68 4.87
CA ALA A 97 8.95 5.16 5.34
C ALA A 97 9.16 3.92 6.21
N THR A 98 8.35 3.79 7.26
CA THR A 98 8.30 2.58 8.10
C THR A 98 7.19 1.67 7.61
N ILE A 99 7.51 0.42 7.30
CA ILE A 99 6.54 -0.63 6.97
C ILE A 99 5.96 -1.18 8.27
N ILE A 100 4.65 -1.07 8.44
CA ILE A 100 3.93 -1.48 9.63
C ILE A 100 3.06 -2.69 9.28
N ALA A 101 3.23 -3.79 10.02
CA ALA A 101 2.42 -5.00 9.83
C ALA A 101 2.34 -5.81 11.12
N SER A 102 1.48 -6.83 11.14
CA SER A 102 1.48 -7.82 12.24
C SER A 102 2.82 -8.58 12.31
N PRO A 103 3.16 -9.25 13.43
CA PRO A 103 4.40 -10.04 13.53
C PRO A 103 4.54 -11.08 12.41
N ASN A 104 3.44 -11.77 12.08
CA ASN A 104 3.42 -12.71 10.96
C ASN A 104 3.51 -11.99 9.61
N GLY A 105 2.91 -10.80 9.49
CA GLY A 105 3.05 -9.92 8.34
C GLY A 105 4.50 -9.56 8.08
N VAL A 106 5.21 -9.01 9.07
CA VAL A 106 6.63 -8.66 8.96
C VAL A 106 7.47 -9.89 8.60
N LYS A 107 7.22 -11.04 9.23
CA LYS A 107 7.90 -12.30 8.86
C LYS A 107 7.68 -12.68 7.39
N GLY A 108 6.46 -12.53 6.87
CA GLY A 108 6.14 -12.82 5.47
C GLY A 108 6.76 -11.81 4.51
N LEU A 109 6.65 -10.51 4.80
CA LEU A 109 7.23 -9.44 4.01
C LEU A 109 8.76 -9.58 3.92
N LYS A 110 9.44 -9.91 5.02
CA LYS A 110 10.88 -10.18 5.03
C LYS A 110 11.27 -11.36 4.15
N LYS A 111 10.41 -12.38 4.02
CA LYS A 111 10.65 -13.49 3.08
C LYS A 111 10.50 -13.07 1.62
N HIS A 112 9.58 -12.16 1.32
CA HIS A 112 9.38 -11.66 -0.05
C HIS A 112 10.40 -10.59 -0.46
N TYR A 113 10.78 -9.71 0.46
CA TYR A 113 11.48 -8.45 0.16
C TYR A 113 12.79 -8.24 0.91
N GLY A 114 13.18 -9.15 1.80
CA GLY A 114 14.41 -9.03 2.58
C GLY A 114 14.28 -8.16 3.83
N ASN A 115 15.41 -7.94 4.50
CA ASN A 115 15.48 -7.32 5.83
C ASN A 115 15.93 -5.85 5.81
N ASP A 116 16.16 -5.27 4.63
CA ASP A 116 16.81 -3.96 4.49
C ASP A 116 15.85 -2.78 4.72
N TYR A 117 14.55 -3.03 4.77
CA TYR A 117 13.55 -2.00 5.06
C TYR A 117 13.31 -1.83 6.55
N ASN A 118 12.82 -0.65 6.94
CA ASN A 118 12.42 -0.40 8.31
C ASN A 118 11.04 -1.02 8.58
N TYR A 119 11.00 -2.10 9.35
CA TYR A 119 9.76 -2.78 9.74
C TYR A 119 9.41 -2.50 11.20
N LYS A 120 8.14 -2.16 11.45
CA LYS A 120 7.54 -2.10 12.79
C LYS A 120 6.44 -3.14 12.91
N GLU A 121 6.60 -4.05 13.87
CA GLU A 121 5.55 -4.99 14.25
C GLU A 121 4.52 -4.29 15.13
N VAL A 122 3.23 -4.54 14.88
CA VAL A 122 2.12 -4.08 15.74
C VAL A 122 1.23 -5.25 16.13
N LYS A 123 0.76 -5.26 17.38
CA LYS A 123 -0.12 -6.34 17.91
C LYS A 123 -1.58 -5.91 17.96
N THR A 124 -2.47 -6.89 18.09
CA THR A 124 -3.90 -6.64 18.32
C THR A 124 -4.11 -5.70 19.51
N GLY A 125 -4.90 -4.65 19.31
CA GLY A 125 -5.20 -3.64 20.33
C GLY A 125 -4.13 -2.56 20.51
N GLU A 126 -3.00 -2.65 19.80
CA GLU A 126 -2.01 -1.58 19.79
C GLU A 126 -2.53 -0.37 19.02
N THR A 127 -2.23 0.83 19.53
CA THR A 127 -2.60 2.09 18.88
C THR A 127 -1.40 2.68 18.16
N LEU A 128 -1.58 2.98 16.88
CA LEU A 128 -0.65 3.79 16.10
C LEU A 128 -1.22 5.20 16.00
N ASN A 129 -0.60 6.16 16.68
CA ASN A 129 -0.90 7.58 16.51
C ASN A 129 -0.22 8.07 15.22
N ILE A 130 -0.99 8.75 14.36
CA ILE A 130 -0.52 9.34 13.10
C ILE A 130 -0.72 10.87 13.05
N GLY A 131 -1.13 11.47 14.17
CA GLY A 131 -1.75 12.79 14.28
C GLY A 131 -2.95 12.76 15.19
#